data_AF-A0A933JEH1-F1
#
_entry.id   AF-A0A933JEH1-F1
#
_cell.length_a   1.000
_cell.length_b   1.000
_cell.length_c   1.000
_cell.angle_alpha   90.00
_cell.angle_beta   90.00
_cell.angle_gamma   90.00
#
_symmetry.space_group_name_H-M   'P 1'
#
loop_
_entity.id
_entity.type
_entity.pdbx_description
1 polymer ?
#
loop_
_entity_poly.entity_id
_entity_poly.type
_entity_poly.pdbx_seq_one_letter_code
_entity_poly.pdbx_strand_id
1 'polypeptide(L)'
;MKIIFLFLLLIPFNAAGEIFTAHGYLLELKKVETAKKKRSLGPLYLRAQELCDELSESARDMDEKELQSAALRFKGIDIGSAEAPGAWIKPGFFLALAAKKGKKADLEFFALLGDEQPAGNWDIYTASHTDYSGCDTLGSGVFVKFYGRWRAFNEKYPENYADAAEEALQKLEDILKQTVCVCAGEREALRELQVFLETFPDTPAAEDLQERIDKIKKKTTNIKFECKPS
;
A
#
# COMPACT_ATOMS: atom_id res chain seq x y z
N MET A 1 -49.55 -8.27 -0.35
CA MET A 1 -48.13 -8.69 -0.38
C MET A 1 -47.40 -7.76 -1.36
N LYS A 2 -46.70 -6.74 -0.87
CA LYS A 2 -46.02 -5.74 -1.70
C LYS A 2 -44.63 -6.28 -2.06
N ILE A 3 -44.45 -6.65 -3.32
CA ILE A 3 -43.13 -6.98 -3.89
C ILE A 3 -42.43 -5.64 -4.11
N ILE A 4 -41.41 -5.36 -3.29
CA ILE A 4 -40.52 -4.21 -3.47
C ILE A 4 -39.53 -4.62 -4.56
N PHE A 5 -39.71 -4.07 -5.77
CA PHE A 5 -38.68 -4.08 -6.81
C PHE A 5 -37.56 -3.15 -6.34
N LEU A 6 -36.48 -3.74 -5.82
CA LEU A 6 -35.23 -3.03 -5.60
C LEU A 6 -34.60 -2.83 -6.99
N PHE A 7 -34.75 -1.62 -7.55
CA PHE A 7 -34.01 -1.20 -8.74
C PHE A 7 -32.52 -1.12 -8.37
N LEU A 8 -31.80 -2.23 -8.56
CA LEU A 8 -30.37 -2.21 -8.80
C LEU A 8 -30.18 -1.47 -10.13
N LEU A 9 -29.69 -0.24 -10.07
CA LEU A 9 -29.14 0.46 -11.23
C LEU A 9 -28.00 -0.41 -11.79
N LEU A 10 -28.34 -1.17 -12.83
CA LEU A 10 -27.42 -1.96 -13.64
C LEU A 10 -26.60 -0.99 -14.50
N ILE A 11 -25.49 -0.52 -13.94
CA ILE A 11 -24.34 -0.16 -14.78
C ILE A 11 -23.84 -1.50 -15.37
N PRO A 12 -23.62 -1.62 -16.69
CA PRO A 12 -23.15 -2.85 -17.30
C PRO A 12 -21.67 -3.10 -16.95
N PHE A 13 -21.42 -3.48 -15.69
CA PHE A 13 -20.18 -4.17 -15.31
C PHE A 13 -20.18 -5.53 -16.00
N ASN A 14 -19.06 -5.94 -16.60
CA ASN A 14 -18.99 -7.14 -17.41
C ASN A 14 -18.95 -8.37 -16.46
N ALA A 15 -20.08 -9.07 -16.37
CA ALA A 15 -20.81 -9.18 -15.09
C ALA A 15 -20.55 -10.43 -14.21
N ALA A 16 -19.45 -11.17 -14.33
CA ALA A 16 -19.28 -12.39 -13.52
C ALA A 16 -18.23 -12.25 -12.41
N GLY A 17 -16.99 -11.88 -12.76
CA GLY A 17 -15.91 -11.68 -11.80
C GLY A 17 -16.17 -10.48 -10.89
N GLU A 18 -16.53 -9.35 -11.50
CA GLU A 18 -16.67 -8.07 -10.80
C GLU A 18 -17.82 -8.02 -9.79
N ILE A 19 -18.83 -8.85 -10.01
CA ILE A 19 -19.94 -8.97 -9.07
C ILE A 19 -19.50 -9.73 -7.81
N PHE A 20 -18.55 -10.67 -7.92
CA PHE A 20 -18.18 -11.55 -6.83
C PHE A 20 -17.26 -10.89 -5.80
N THR A 21 -16.19 -10.21 -6.22
CA THR A 21 -15.25 -9.49 -5.34
C THR A 21 -15.96 -8.33 -4.63
N ALA A 22 -16.70 -7.52 -5.37
CA ALA A 22 -17.50 -6.41 -4.83
C ALA A 22 -18.55 -6.91 -3.83
N HIS A 23 -19.23 -8.02 -4.12
CA HIS A 23 -20.17 -8.62 -3.17
C HIS A 23 -19.47 -9.14 -1.92
N GLY A 24 -18.33 -9.83 -2.08
CA GLY A 24 -17.51 -10.34 -0.99
C GLY A 24 -17.05 -9.24 -0.03
N TYR A 25 -16.53 -8.14 -0.60
CA TYR A 25 -16.15 -6.95 0.15
C TYR A 25 -17.31 -6.35 0.95
N LEU A 26 -18.43 -6.05 0.27
CA LEU A 26 -19.60 -5.43 0.92
C LEU A 26 -20.21 -6.33 2.01
N LEU A 27 -20.20 -7.64 1.80
CA LEU A 27 -20.69 -8.61 2.77
C LEU A 27 -19.79 -8.62 4.02
N GLU A 28 -18.47 -8.66 3.85
CA GLU A 28 -17.54 -8.65 4.97
C GLU A 28 -17.54 -7.31 5.72
N LEU A 29 -17.64 -6.19 4.99
CA LEU A 29 -17.77 -4.86 5.59
C LEU A 29 -19.01 -4.80 6.48
N LYS A 30 -20.16 -5.24 5.98
CA LYS A 30 -21.41 -5.29 6.75
C LYS A 30 -21.29 -6.17 7.99
N LYS A 31 -20.63 -7.34 7.89
CA LYS A 31 -20.39 -8.22 9.05
C LYS A 31 -19.54 -7.53 10.12
N VAL A 32 -18.54 -6.74 9.73
CA VAL A 32 -17.70 -5.97 10.67
C VAL A 32 -18.49 -4.82 11.31
N GLU A 33 -19.19 -4.02 10.51
CA GLU A 33 -19.96 -2.86 11.00
C GLU A 33 -21.05 -3.28 12.00
N THR A 34 -21.74 -4.38 11.71
CA THR A 34 -22.84 -4.89 12.54
C THR A 34 -22.39 -5.79 13.70
N ALA A 35 -21.09 -6.15 13.78
CA ALA A 35 -20.58 -6.98 14.86
C ALA A 35 -20.76 -6.30 16.23
N LYS A 36 -21.32 -7.05 17.18
CA LYS A 36 -21.49 -6.61 18.58
C LYS A 36 -20.18 -6.67 19.38
N LYS A 37 -19.26 -7.55 18.98
CA LYS A 37 -17.94 -7.74 19.60
C LYS A 37 -16.85 -7.35 18.61
N LYS A 38 -15.69 -6.96 19.14
CA LYS A 38 -14.47 -6.77 18.35
C LYS A 38 -14.09 -8.06 17.64
N ARG A 39 -13.64 -7.96 16.40
CA ARG A 39 -13.21 -9.07 15.53
C ARG A 39 -12.02 -8.64 14.69
N SER A 40 -11.28 -9.61 14.17
CA SER A 40 -10.20 -9.30 13.22
C SER A 40 -10.78 -8.65 11.96
N LEU A 41 -10.05 -7.68 11.42
CA LEU A 41 -10.34 -7.06 10.13
C LEU A 41 -9.57 -7.70 8.98
N GLY A 42 -8.71 -8.70 9.25
CA GLY A 42 -7.94 -9.42 8.22
C GLY A 42 -8.79 -9.91 7.04
N PRO A 43 -9.92 -10.62 7.27
CA PRO A 43 -10.79 -11.03 6.17
C PRO A 43 -11.37 -9.87 5.36
N LEU A 44 -11.66 -8.73 5.99
CA LEU A 44 -12.15 -7.54 5.27
C LEU A 44 -11.05 -6.90 4.45
N TYR A 45 -9.83 -6.83 5.00
CA TYR A 45 -8.65 -6.30 4.30
C TYR A 45 -8.31 -7.12 3.06
N LEU A 46 -8.32 -8.45 3.17
CA LEU A 46 -8.09 -9.33 2.02
C LEU A 46 -9.12 -9.09 0.90
N ARG A 47 -10.42 -8.98 1.26
CA ARG A 47 -11.47 -8.63 0.28
C ARG A 47 -11.32 -7.24 -0.30
N ALA A 48 -10.72 -6.31 0.46
CA ALA A 48 -10.44 -4.97 -0.02
C ALA A 48 -9.30 -4.98 -1.04
N GLN A 49 -8.24 -5.77 -0.80
CA GLN A 49 -7.13 -5.96 -1.76
C GLN A 49 -7.64 -6.59 -3.07
N GLU A 50 -8.37 -7.71 -2.98
CA GLU A 50 -8.97 -8.35 -4.16
C GLU A 50 -9.85 -7.39 -4.97
N LEU A 51 -10.63 -6.55 -4.29
CA LEU A 51 -11.46 -5.54 -4.94
C LEU A 51 -10.62 -4.39 -5.54
N CYS A 52 -9.55 -3.97 -4.88
CA CYS A 52 -8.62 -2.95 -5.41
C CYS A 52 -7.93 -3.42 -6.69
N ASP A 53 -7.47 -4.68 -6.74
CA ASP A 53 -6.81 -5.22 -7.93
C ASP A 53 -7.76 -5.19 -9.13
N GLU A 54 -8.98 -5.69 -8.94
CA GLU A 54 -10.00 -5.73 -9.98
C GLU A 54 -10.50 -4.34 -10.40
N LEU A 55 -10.73 -3.44 -9.44
CA LEU A 55 -11.09 -2.06 -9.74
C LEU A 55 -9.95 -1.33 -10.45
N SER A 56 -8.69 -1.64 -10.15
CA SER A 56 -7.54 -1.03 -10.84
C SER A 56 -7.47 -1.44 -12.31
N GLU A 57 -7.82 -2.69 -12.63
CA GLU A 57 -7.90 -3.17 -14.01
C GLU A 57 -9.05 -2.51 -14.77
N SER A 58 -10.24 -2.44 -14.16
CA SER A 58 -11.46 -1.94 -14.80
C SER A 58 -11.59 -0.41 -14.81
N ALA A 59 -10.94 0.31 -13.90
CA ALA A 59 -11.02 1.78 -13.79
C ALA A 59 -10.60 2.52 -15.07
N ARG A 60 -9.80 1.88 -15.93
CA ARG A 60 -9.36 2.44 -17.22
C ARG A 60 -10.49 2.56 -18.24
N ASP A 61 -11.50 1.71 -18.12
CA ASP A 61 -12.63 1.63 -19.04
C ASP A 61 -13.87 2.34 -18.48
N MET A 62 -13.83 2.79 -17.23
CA MET A 62 -14.93 3.49 -16.58
C MET A 62 -14.95 4.97 -16.93
N ASP A 63 -16.15 5.52 -17.15
CA ASP A 63 -16.34 6.96 -17.20
C ASP A 63 -16.31 7.60 -15.79
N GLU A 64 -16.19 8.93 -15.72
CA GLU A 64 -16.14 9.67 -14.46
C GLU A 64 -17.34 9.39 -13.54
N LYS A 65 -18.53 9.17 -14.12
CA LYS A 65 -19.74 8.90 -13.33
C LYS A 65 -19.70 7.48 -12.75
N GLU A 66 -19.16 6.52 -13.48
CA GLU A 66 -18.93 5.15 -13.02
C GLU A 66 -17.90 5.13 -11.89
N LEU A 67 -16.78 5.84 -12.05
CA LEU A 67 -15.75 6.00 -11.01
C LEU A 67 -16.33 6.63 -9.73
N GLN A 68 -17.09 7.71 -9.85
CA GLN A 68 -17.75 8.36 -8.69
C GLN A 68 -18.77 7.43 -8.02
N SER A 69 -19.57 6.70 -8.81
CA SER A 69 -20.53 5.73 -8.29
C SER A 69 -19.84 4.60 -7.52
N ALA A 70 -18.73 4.09 -8.05
CA ALA A 70 -17.92 3.06 -7.40
C ALA A 70 -17.29 3.59 -6.10
N ALA A 71 -16.73 4.81 -6.11
CA ALA A 71 -16.12 5.44 -4.93
C ALA A 71 -17.14 5.66 -3.79
N LEU A 72 -18.39 5.99 -4.12
CA LEU A 72 -19.47 6.11 -3.14
C LEU A 72 -19.92 4.75 -2.58
N ARG A 73 -19.89 3.71 -3.42
CA ARG A 73 -20.33 2.36 -3.07
C ARG A 73 -19.32 1.63 -2.18
N PHE A 74 -18.03 1.73 -2.51
CA PHE A 74 -16.96 0.96 -1.88
C PHE A 74 -16.22 1.80 -0.83
N LYS A 75 -16.91 2.13 0.27
CA LYS A 75 -16.33 2.86 1.40
C LYS A 75 -15.01 2.24 1.82
N GLY A 76 -13.97 3.04 2.05
CA GLY A 76 -12.66 2.53 2.43
C GLY A 76 -11.75 2.19 1.26
N ILE A 77 -12.25 2.26 0.03
CA ILE A 77 -11.47 2.23 -1.19
C ILE A 77 -11.41 3.65 -1.77
N ASP A 78 -10.24 4.06 -2.25
CA ASP A 78 -10.08 5.18 -3.15
C ASP A 78 -10.03 4.65 -4.58
N ILE A 79 -10.70 5.34 -5.49
CA ILE A 79 -10.66 4.99 -6.91
C ILE A 79 -10.15 6.23 -7.62
N GLY A 80 -9.05 6.04 -8.35
CA GLY A 80 -8.38 7.09 -9.10
C GLY A 80 -9.25 7.62 -10.23
N SER A 81 -8.89 8.80 -10.71
CA SER A 81 -9.53 9.40 -11.88
C SER A 81 -9.10 8.70 -13.16
N ALA A 82 -9.71 9.06 -14.30
CA ALA A 82 -9.27 8.60 -15.61
C ALA A 82 -7.81 8.97 -15.92
N GLU A 83 -7.26 10.01 -15.28
CA GLU A 83 -5.86 10.42 -15.44
C GLU A 83 -4.92 9.50 -14.63
N ALA A 84 -5.33 9.05 -13.45
CA ALA A 84 -4.56 8.11 -12.64
C ALA A 84 -5.40 6.87 -12.28
N PRO A 85 -5.74 6.02 -13.27
CA PRO A 85 -6.67 4.93 -13.05
C PRO A 85 -6.05 3.89 -12.10
N GLY A 86 -6.79 3.55 -11.06
CA GLY A 86 -6.36 2.62 -10.02
C GLY A 86 -7.35 2.59 -8.86
N ALA A 87 -7.17 1.65 -7.96
CA ALA A 87 -7.90 1.61 -6.71
C ALA A 87 -6.98 1.24 -5.56
N TRP A 88 -7.13 1.95 -4.44
CA TRP A 88 -6.27 1.79 -3.27
C TRP A 88 -7.09 1.72 -2.00
N ILE A 89 -6.59 0.97 -1.02
CA ILE A 89 -7.17 0.94 0.31
C ILE A 89 -6.93 2.30 0.98
N LYS A 90 -7.95 2.87 1.64
CA LYS A 90 -7.82 4.07 2.47
C LYS A 90 -7.40 3.68 3.89
N PRO A 91 -6.12 3.79 4.29
CA PRO A 91 -5.68 3.28 5.59
C PRO A 91 -6.42 3.98 6.74
N GLY A 92 -6.72 5.28 6.61
CA GLY A 92 -7.48 6.04 7.59
C GLY A 92 -8.91 5.51 7.84
N PHE A 93 -9.58 4.99 6.81
CA PHE A 93 -10.89 4.35 6.99
C PHE A 93 -10.76 3.07 7.82
N PHE A 94 -9.81 2.20 7.45
CA PHE A 94 -9.59 0.93 8.13
C PHE A 94 -9.07 1.12 9.55
N LEU A 95 -8.22 2.11 9.80
CA LEU A 95 -7.78 2.48 11.15
C LEU A 95 -8.95 2.94 12.02
N ALA A 96 -9.83 3.80 11.49
CA ALA A 96 -11.03 4.23 12.21
C ALA A 96 -12.00 3.06 12.48
N LEU A 97 -12.10 2.12 11.55
CA LEU A 97 -12.90 0.90 11.73
C LEU A 97 -12.24 -0.03 12.77
N ALA A 98 -10.92 -0.19 12.75
CA ALA A 98 -10.16 -1.01 13.69
C ALA A 98 -10.25 -0.48 15.12
N ALA A 99 -10.21 0.84 15.31
CA ALA A 99 -10.40 1.46 16.62
C ALA A 99 -11.75 1.05 17.25
N LYS A 100 -12.82 0.98 16.43
CA LYS A 100 -14.18 0.66 16.88
C LYS A 100 -14.46 -0.85 16.96
N LYS A 101 -13.98 -1.61 15.99
CA LYS A 101 -14.39 -3.00 15.72
C LYS A 101 -13.24 -4.00 15.65
N GLY A 102 -12.01 -3.53 15.50
CA GLY A 102 -10.81 -4.36 15.39
C GLY A 102 -10.26 -4.85 16.72
N LYS A 103 -9.43 -5.89 16.64
CA LYS A 103 -8.45 -6.32 17.63
C LYS A 103 -7.23 -5.38 17.63
N LYS A 104 -6.30 -5.62 18.56
CA LYS A 104 -5.07 -4.84 18.71
C LYS A 104 -4.15 -4.91 17.48
N ALA A 105 -4.01 -6.10 16.88
CA ALA A 105 -3.23 -6.28 15.65
C ALA A 105 -3.78 -5.42 14.51
N ASP A 106 -5.10 -5.35 14.33
CA ASP A 106 -5.72 -4.53 13.28
C ASP A 106 -5.41 -3.02 13.49
N LEU A 107 -5.45 -2.54 14.74
CA LEU A 107 -5.12 -1.15 15.06
C LEU A 107 -3.67 -0.82 14.71
N GLU A 108 -2.73 -1.68 15.11
CA GLU A 108 -1.30 -1.45 14.86
C GLU A 108 -0.97 -1.59 13.37
N PHE A 109 -1.58 -2.55 12.66
CA PHE A 109 -1.42 -2.74 11.23
C PHE A 109 -1.86 -1.51 10.44
N PHE A 110 -3.09 -1.05 10.62
CA PHE A 110 -3.59 0.10 9.85
C PHE A 110 -2.98 1.43 10.27
N ALA A 111 -2.46 1.55 11.49
CA ALA A 111 -1.65 2.69 11.89
C ALA A 111 -0.29 2.69 11.16
N LEU A 112 0.36 1.52 11.07
CA LEU A 112 1.61 1.38 10.33
C LEU A 112 1.41 1.65 8.83
N LEU A 113 0.39 1.03 8.23
CA LEU A 113 0.03 1.26 6.82
C LEU A 113 -0.32 2.73 6.55
N GLY A 114 -1.06 3.39 7.45
CA GLY A 114 -1.40 4.81 7.29
C GLY A 114 -0.21 5.75 7.44
N ASP A 115 0.78 5.40 8.25
CA ASP A 115 2.03 6.17 8.35
C ASP A 115 2.91 6.01 7.10
N GLU A 116 2.86 4.84 6.45
CA GLU A 116 3.61 4.52 5.23
C GLU A 116 2.93 5.10 3.97
N GLN A 117 1.59 5.14 3.97
CA GLN A 117 0.78 5.61 2.84
C GLN A 117 -0.18 6.72 3.30
N PRO A 118 0.33 7.89 3.72
CA PRO A 118 -0.52 8.95 4.26
C PRO A 118 -1.51 9.52 3.25
N ALA A 119 -1.17 9.50 1.96
CA ALA A 119 -2.04 9.92 0.86
C ALA A 119 -2.87 8.75 0.26
N GLY A 120 -2.66 7.52 0.72
CA GLY A 120 -3.36 6.30 0.26
C GLY A 120 -2.89 5.74 -1.08
N ASN A 121 -2.38 6.56 -2.00
CA ASN A 121 -1.95 6.14 -3.34
C ASN A 121 -0.43 6.14 -3.57
N TRP A 122 0.33 6.89 -2.76
CA TRP A 122 1.78 6.92 -2.80
C TRP A 122 2.37 6.54 -1.45
N ASP A 123 3.36 5.65 -1.49
CA ASP A 123 4.20 5.36 -0.34
C ASP A 123 5.14 6.55 -0.07
N ILE A 124 5.47 6.77 1.20
CA ILE A 124 6.49 7.75 1.62
C ILE A 124 7.88 7.50 1.04
N TYR A 125 8.12 6.33 0.42
CA TYR A 125 9.40 5.98 -0.17
C TYR A 125 9.67 6.73 -1.47
N THR A 126 8.65 7.29 -2.12
CA THR A 126 8.79 8.03 -3.36
C THR A 126 8.32 9.47 -3.17
N ALA A 127 9.19 10.43 -3.47
CA ALA A 127 8.80 11.82 -3.61
C ALA A 127 8.27 12.03 -5.03
N SER A 128 6.97 12.29 -5.16
CA SER A 128 6.35 12.60 -6.44
C SER A 128 6.88 13.94 -6.99
N HIS A 129 7.30 13.93 -8.25
CA HIS A 129 7.56 15.12 -9.06
C HIS A 129 6.37 15.45 -9.95
N THR A 130 5.68 14.41 -10.44
CA THR A 130 4.43 14.48 -11.21
C THR A 130 3.54 13.29 -10.83
N ASP A 131 2.36 13.19 -11.42
CA ASP A 131 1.45 12.06 -11.21
C ASP A 131 2.00 10.70 -11.69
N TYR A 132 3.10 10.68 -12.45
CA TYR A 132 3.72 9.46 -12.98
C TYR A 132 5.23 9.36 -12.76
N SER A 133 5.84 10.34 -12.10
CA SER A 133 7.28 10.36 -11.90
C SER A 133 7.64 10.83 -10.50
N GLY A 134 8.76 10.32 -10.00
CA GLY A 134 9.30 10.69 -8.72
C GLY A 134 10.73 10.23 -8.58
N CYS A 135 11.29 10.46 -7.40
CA CYS A 135 12.56 9.89 -6.99
C CYS A 135 12.38 9.15 -5.66
N ASP A 136 13.20 8.14 -5.42
CA ASP A 136 13.18 7.45 -4.14
C ASP A 136 13.81 8.33 -3.06
N THR A 137 13.19 8.35 -1.89
CA THR A 137 13.58 9.17 -0.73
C THR A 137 14.77 8.57 0.04
N LEU A 138 15.57 7.73 -0.63
CA LEU A 138 16.79 7.15 -0.06
C LEU A 138 17.75 8.27 0.37
N GLY A 139 18.18 8.23 1.62
CA GLY A 139 18.92 9.26 2.35
C GLY A 139 18.12 9.94 3.48
N SER A 140 16.80 9.74 3.54
CA SER A 140 15.91 10.35 4.54
C SER A 140 15.76 9.56 5.86
N GLY A 141 16.18 8.30 5.89
CA GLY A 141 16.02 7.39 7.03
C GLY A 141 14.68 6.65 7.09
N VAL A 142 13.80 6.85 6.11
CA VAL A 142 12.48 6.21 6.08
C VAL A 142 12.58 4.70 5.86
N PHE A 143 13.56 4.21 5.10
CA PHE A 143 13.69 2.78 4.80
C PHE A 143 14.07 2.02 6.07
N VAL A 144 15.06 2.53 6.82
CA VAL A 144 15.47 1.94 8.11
C VAL A 144 14.30 1.94 9.09
N LYS A 145 13.58 3.06 9.18
CA LYS A 145 12.43 3.21 10.09
C LYS A 145 11.34 2.18 9.78
N PHE A 146 10.87 2.13 8.54
CA PHE A 146 9.70 1.32 8.21
C PHE A 146 10.02 -0.16 8.06
N TYR A 147 11.21 -0.52 7.59
CA TYR A 147 11.66 -1.92 7.62
C TYR A 147 11.66 -2.46 9.05
N GLY A 148 12.23 -1.70 10.00
CA GLY A 148 12.21 -2.08 11.41
C GLY A 148 10.79 -2.18 11.98
N ARG A 149 9.88 -1.27 11.60
CA ARG A 149 8.48 -1.30 12.07
C ARG A 149 7.70 -2.49 11.51
N TRP A 150 7.85 -2.81 10.23
CA TRP A 150 7.22 -3.98 9.61
C TRP A 150 7.76 -5.28 10.18
N ARG A 151 9.09 -5.38 10.37
CA ARG A 151 9.72 -6.54 11.02
C ARG A 151 9.21 -6.73 12.45
N ALA A 152 9.17 -5.66 13.25
CA ALA A 152 8.65 -5.70 14.61
C ALA A 152 7.15 -6.03 14.67
N PHE A 153 6.36 -5.56 13.70
CA PHE A 153 4.96 -5.92 13.59
C PHE A 153 4.80 -7.42 13.30
N ASN A 154 5.55 -7.95 12.32
CA ASN A 154 5.48 -9.35 11.93
C ASN A 154 5.94 -10.29 13.06
N GLU A 155 6.99 -9.93 13.79
CA GLU A 155 7.46 -10.69 14.97
C GLU A 155 6.39 -10.71 16.08
N LYS A 156 5.71 -9.58 16.30
CA LYS A 156 4.71 -9.45 17.36
C LYS A 156 3.37 -10.10 17.01
N TYR A 157 3.02 -10.16 15.73
CA TYR A 157 1.74 -10.68 15.23
C TYR A 157 1.94 -11.63 14.04
N PRO A 158 2.66 -12.75 14.20
CA PRO A 158 3.08 -13.61 13.09
C PRO A 158 1.92 -14.30 12.34
N GLU A 159 0.72 -14.30 12.91
CA GLU A 159 -0.48 -14.86 12.30
C GLU A 159 -1.45 -13.78 11.78
N ASN A 160 -1.15 -12.49 11.95
CA ASN A 160 -2.03 -11.41 11.53
C ASN A 160 -1.33 -10.56 10.48
N TYR A 161 -1.87 -10.56 9.26
CA TYR A 161 -1.32 -9.78 8.14
C TYR A 161 0.11 -10.18 7.78
N ALA A 162 0.45 -11.46 7.94
CA ALA A 162 1.80 -11.97 7.65
C ALA A 162 2.20 -11.67 6.21
N ASP A 163 1.35 -12.04 5.24
CA ASP A 163 1.58 -11.81 3.81
C ASP A 163 1.79 -10.32 3.52
N ALA A 164 0.94 -9.44 4.05
CA ALA A 164 1.07 -7.99 3.82
C ALA A 164 2.32 -7.39 4.47
N ALA A 165 2.74 -7.89 5.64
CA ALA A 165 3.97 -7.45 6.28
C ALA A 165 5.21 -7.95 5.52
N GLU A 166 5.17 -9.18 4.99
CA GLU A 166 6.22 -9.74 4.13
C GLU A 166 6.32 -8.98 2.80
N GLU A 167 5.19 -8.69 2.16
CA GLU A 167 5.13 -7.85 0.95
C GLU A 167 5.72 -6.45 1.19
N ALA A 168 5.43 -5.82 2.33
CA ALA A 168 6.01 -4.52 2.67
C ALA A 168 7.53 -4.58 2.88
N LEU A 169 8.04 -5.62 3.56
CA LEU A 169 9.47 -5.84 3.74
C LEU A 169 10.16 -6.09 2.39
N GLN A 170 9.58 -6.95 1.55
CA GLN A 170 10.09 -7.26 0.21
C GLN A 170 10.11 -6.01 -0.68
N LYS A 171 9.05 -5.19 -0.66
CA LYS A 171 8.97 -3.94 -1.41
C LYS A 171 10.09 -2.97 -1.01
N LEU A 172 10.32 -2.78 0.28
CA LEU A 172 11.41 -1.96 0.81
C LEU A 172 12.78 -2.45 0.31
N GLU A 173 13.02 -3.76 0.39
CA GLU A 173 14.24 -4.39 -0.11
C GLU A 173 14.41 -4.20 -1.62
N ASP A 174 13.35 -4.38 -2.40
CA ASP A 174 13.39 -4.22 -3.85
C ASP A 174 13.68 -2.77 -4.25
N ILE A 175 13.07 -1.79 -3.59
CA ILE A 175 13.40 -0.36 -3.82
C ILE A 175 14.88 -0.11 -3.51
N LEU A 176 15.38 -0.60 -2.37
CA LEU A 176 16.77 -0.42 -1.98
C LEU A 176 17.75 -1.13 -2.93
N LYS A 177 17.37 -2.23 -3.56
CA LYS A 177 18.19 -2.93 -4.57
C LYS A 177 18.15 -2.25 -5.93
N GLN A 178 16.97 -1.78 -6.34
CA GLN A 178 16.70 -1.44 -7.73
C GLN A 178 16.63 0.07 -8.01
N THR A 179 16.63 0.93 -6.98
CA THR A 179 16.52 2.38 -7.21
C THR A 179 17.61 2.90 -8.15
N VAL A 180 17.20 3.68 -9.14
CA VAL A 180 18.07 4.32 -10.14
C VAL A 180 18.07 5.85 -10.02
N CYS A 181 17.16 6.42 -9.22
CA CYS A 181 16.94 7.85 -9.12
C CYS A 181 16.55 8.21 -7.69
N VAL A 182 17.42 8.95 -7.03
CA VAL A 182 17.32 9.26 -5.59
C VAL A 182 17.21 10.77 -5.40
N CYS A 183 16.32 11.19 -4.49
CA CYS A 183 16.09 12.61 -4.22
C CYS A 183 17.26 13.26 -3.46
N ALA A 184 17.92 12.48 -2.61
CA ALA A 184 19.03 12.97 -1.79
C ALA A 184 20.37 12.96 -2.56
N GLY A 185 21.36 13.61 -1.96
CA GLY A 185 22.76 13.54 -2.40
C GLY A 185 23.38 12.16 -2.17
N GLU A 186 24.48 11.91 -2.87
CA GLU A 186 25.23 10.65 -2.81
C GLU A 186 25.60 10.27 -1.36
N ARG A 187 26.06 11.26 -0.58
CA ARG A 187 26.52 11.04 0.79
C ARG A 187 25.38 10.56 1.69
N GLU A 188 24.21 11.18 1.58
CA GLU A 188 23.03 10.86 2.38
C GLU A 188 22.51 9.48 2.01
N ALA A 189 22.42 9.17 0.72
CA ALA A 189 21.99 7.87 0.22
C ALA A 189 22.95 6.74 0.65
N LEU A 190 24.27 6.96 0.50
CA LEU A 190 25.29 6.01 0.96
C LEU A 190 25.18 5.75 2.46
N ARG A 191 25.02 6.81 3.26
CA ARG A 191 24.88 6.71 4.71
C ARG A 191 23.64 5.88 5.09
N GLU A 192 22.50 6.09 4.46
CA GLU A 192 21.30 5.31 4.79
C GLU A 192 21.48 3.83 4.44
N LEU A 193 22.08 3.49 3.29
CA LEU A 193 22.36 2.09 2.95
C LEU A 193 23.28 1.42 3.97
N GLN A 194 24.32 2.13 4.43
CA GLN A 194 25.22 1.61 5.45
C GLN A 194 24.49 1.39 6.78
N VAL A 195 23.73 2.39 7.25
CA VAL A 195 22.93 2.26 8.48
C VAL A 195 21.91 1.12 8.37
N PHE A 196 21.30 0.93 7.20
CA PHE A 196 20.36 -0.16 6.96
C PHE A 196 21.03 -1.52 7.17
N LEU A 197 22.19 -1.77 6.54
CA LEU A 197 22.94 -3.02 6.73
C LEU A 197 23.48 -3.21 8.14
N GLU A 198 23.92 -2.13 8.80
CA GLU A 198 24.36 -2.19 10.19
C GLU A 198 23.21 -2.55 11.13
N THR A 199 21.99 -2.09 10.84
CA THR A 199 20.80 -2.33 11.66
C THR A 199 20.17 -3.70 11.37
N PHE A 200 20.17 -4.13 10.11
CA PHE A 200 19.53 -5.35 9.63
C PHE A 200 20.52 -6.21 8.83
N PRO A 201 21.60 -6.73 9.46
CA PRO A 201 22.65 -7.45 8.75
C PRO A 201 22.19 -8.80 8.17
N ASP A 202 21.02 -9.30 8.62
CA ASP A 202 20.41 -10.57 8.23
C ASP A 202 19.26 -10.41 7.21
N THR A 203 19.06 -9.20 6.66
CA THR A 203 18.09 -8.99 5.57
C THR A 203 18.47 -9.84 4.33
N PRO A 204 17.48 -10.44 3.64
CA PRO A 204 17.71 -11.10 2.35
C PRO A 204 18.44 -10.25 1.31
N ALA A 205 18.31 -8.92 1.37
CA ALA A 205 18.98 -7.99 0.47
C ALA A 205 20.45 -7.68 0.84
N ALA A 206 21.02 -8.28 1.90
CA ALA A 206 22.28 -7.82 2.48
C ALA A 206 23.43 -7.76 1.47
N GLU A 207 23.60 -8.81 0.65
CA GLU A 207 24.65 -8.90 -0.35
C GLU A 207 24.48 -7.85 -1.46
N ASP A 208 23.25 -7.70 -1.98
CA ASP A 208 22.93 -6.70 -3.02
C ASP A 208 23.19 -5.28 -2.53
N LEU A 209 22.82 -4.96 -1.28
CA LEU A 209 23.04 -3.65 -0.70
C LEU A 209 24.53 -3.38 -0.46
N GLN A 210 25.30 -4.39 -0.05
CA GLN A 210 26.74 -4.27 0.08
C GLN A 210 27.40 -3.99 -1.28
N GLU A 211 26.97 -4.69 -2.33
CA GLU A 211 27.44 -4.42 -3.69
C GLU A 211 27.10 -2.99 -4.15
N ARG A 212 25.89 -2.49 -3.84
CA ARG A 212 25.50 -1.11 -4.17
C ARG A 212 26.35 -0.09 -3.43
N ILE A 213 26.59 -0.28 -2.13
CA ILE A 213 27.49 0.57 -1.32
C ILE A 213 28.87 0.63 -1.97
N ASP A 214 29.42 -0.50 -2.39
CA ASP A 214 30.73 -0.57 -3.04
C ASP A 214 30.75 0.15 -4.39
N LYS A 215 29.70 -0.01 -5.22
CA LYS A 215 29.56 0.70 -6.50
C LYS A 215 29.47 2.22 -6.31
N ILE A 216 28.76 2.69 -5.28
CA ILE A 216 28.68 4.13 -4.96
C ILE A 216 30.08 4.64 -4.56
N LYS A 217 30.76 3.95 -3.63
CA LYS A 217 32.11 4.32 -3.18
C LYS A 217 33.14 4.35 -4.32
N LYS A 218 33.03 3.41 -5.27
CA LYS A 218 33.91 3.32 -6.46
C LYS A 218 33.50 4.25 -7.61
N LYS A 219 32.39 5.00 -7.47
CA LYS A 219 31.81 5.85 -8.53
C LYS A 219 31.44 5.07 -9.81
N THR A 220 31.06 3.80 -9.66
CA THR A 220 30.61 2.91 -10.75
C THR A 220 29.12 2.57 -10.65
N THR A 221 28.39 3.29 -9.81
CA THR A 221 26.94 3.13 -9.64
C THR A 221 26.18 3.71 -10.83
N ASN A 222 25.00 3.15 -11.12
CA ASN A 222 24.04 3.69 -12.09
C ASN A 222 22.99 4.62 -11.45
N ILE A 223 23.04 4.81 -10.13
CA ILE A 223 22.13 5.70 -9.39
C ILE A 223 22.41 7.15 -9.78
N LYS A 224 21.35 7.87 -10.17
CA LYS A 224 21.33 9.32 -10.28
C LYS A 224 20.93 9.91 -8.93
N PHE A 225 21.79 10.76 -8.38
CA PHE A 225 21.52 11.49 -7.13
C PHE A 225 20.95 12.87 -7.41
N GLU A 226 20.27 13.45 -6.42
CA GLU A 226 19.62 14.77 -6.52
C GLU A 226 18.72 14.88 -7.76
N CYS A 227 17.94 13.82 -8.01
CA CYS A 227 16.98 13.81 -9.11
C CYS A 227 16.00 14.97 -8.99
N LYS A 228 15.79 15.69 -10.10
CA LYS A 228 14.87 16.82 -10.19
C LYS A 228 13.72 16.50 -11.15
N PRO A 229 12.56 17.18 -11.01
CA PRO A 229 11.55 17.19 -12.06
C PRO A 229 12.18 17.68 -13.37
N SER A 230 11.93 16.95 -14.46
CA SER A 230 12.32 17.36 -15.82
C SER A 230 11.41 18.47 -16.34
#